data_AF-A0A973SVT9-F1
#
_entry.id   AF-A0A973SVT9-F1
#
_cell.length_a   1.000
_cell.length_b   1.000
_cell.length_c   1.000
_cell.angle_alpha   90.00
_cell.angle_beta   90.00
_cell.angle_gamma   90.00
#
_symmetry.space_group_name_H-M   'P 1'
#
loop_
_entity.id
_entity.type
_entity.pdbx_description
1 polymer ?
#
loop_
_entity_poly.entity_id
_entity_poly.type
_entity_poly.pdbx_seq_one_letter_code
_entity_poly.pdbx_strand_id
1 'polypeptide(L)'
;MPLPESIPTVRVTGRYLLPDGTPLSGQVVFRAPSLITFPDSDVILGGPVTAPLDAQGAFAVTIPATNAPGMNPTGWSYSVAEQLAGVQMNRVYQVLLPAESPAVDIADIAPTDPTTPTYVAVRGDSAYEVAVKQGFAGTVAQWLASLIGPQGAKGDAGAQGVKGDKGDKGDRGDQGVAGTAGAPGVVQSVNGISAAAVTLDAAAVHAVPDTAPGAPNGVAQLDATGKVPAAQLPASSGGGAVSTVAGKSPDGSGNVALVAADVGAVATTEKGAASGVATLGTDGILATGQRPTYTAAQVGALATTARAAANGVASLDSTTRIPIAQMPTAVAKNVWTPQALGFAAWSCDPGGVANPAAKYLTPQRLYLAGVNITESTTVTKAVMFARGYGGVSTNRYMAGIYREDGTRVVASSAVALNQAGQETGALPAMVANHIGAVPLSFTSTTLTPGRYWVAWLMTVGGTADFSFFHVQNEAPVATANFFMTTTPFPRAWYIAAQSTLPTTVSPTASTALADHDIPIVALAA
;
A
#
# COMPACT_ATOMS: atom_id res chain seq x y z
N MET A 1 12.34 -12.58 -37.69
CA MET A 1 12.13 -13.86 -36.96
C MET A 1 11.15 -13.58 -35.84
N PRO A 2 10.18 -14.47 -35.52
CA PRO A 2 9.45 -14.37 -34.27
C PRO A 2 10.41 -14.50 -33.08
N LEU A 3 9.99 -14.06 -31.89
CA LEU A 3 10.69 -14.40 -30.66
C LEU A 3 10.56 -15.91 -30.37
N PRO A 4 11.56 -16.56 -29.75
CA PRO A 4 11.42 -17.93 -29.24
C PRO A 4 10.20 -18.09 -28.34
N GLU A 5 9.51 -19.22 -28.43
CA GLU A 5 8.31 -19.54 -27.62
C GLU A 5 8.63 -19.62 -26.11
N SER A 6 9.90 -19.79 -25.76
CA SER A 6 10.44 -19.71 -24.39
C SER A 6 10.39 -18.31 -23.77
N ILE A 7 10.15 -17.25 -24.56
CA ILE A 7 10.06 -15.86 -24.08
C ILE A 7 8.58 -15.44 -24.05
N PRO A 8 7.94 -15.35 -22.87
CA PRO A 8 6.61 -14.77 -22.72
C PRO A 8 6.51 -13.38 -23.34
N THR A 9 5.40 -13.13 -24.04
CA THR A 9 5.11 -11.84 -24.70
C THR A 9 3.74 -11.32 -24.31
N VAL A 10 3.57 -10.01 -24.39
CA VAL A 10 2.31 -9.29 -24.21
C VAL A 10 1.92 -8.64 -25.53
N ARG A 11 0.67 -8.85 -25.94
CA ARG A 11 0.06 -8.16 -27.08
C ARG A 11 -0.61 -6.87 -26.60
N VAL A 12 0.02 -5.73 -26.87
CA VAL A 12 -0.53 -4.41 -26.58
C VAL A 12 -1.36 -3.92 -27.76
N THR A 13 -2.55 -3.39 -27.49
CA THR A 13 -3.39 -2.66 -28.45
C THR A 13 -3.64 -1.22 -28.03
N GLY A 14 -4.27 -0.45 -28.91
CA GLY A 14 -4.89 0.82 -28.58
C GLY A 14 -5.48 1.48 -29.82
N ARG A 15 -6.27 2.53 -29.62
CA ARG A 15 -6.83 3.36 -30.71
C ARG A 15 -6.82 4.84 -30.34
N TYR A 16 -6.32 5.66 -31.25
CA TYR A 16 -6.25 7.12 -31.12
C TYR A 16 -7.18 7.78 -32.12
N LEU A 17 -8.13 8.56 -31.62
CA LEU A 17 -9.10 9.32 -32.39
C LEU A 17 -9.05 10.80 -31.98
N LEU A 18 -9.43 11.69 -32.89
CA LEU A 18 -9.82 13.06 -32.56
C LEU A 18 -11.18 13.07 -31.81
N PRO A 19 -11.54 14.18 -31.13
CA PRO A 19 -12.81 14.29 -30.40
C PRO A 19 -14.09 14.16 -31.27
N ASP A 20 -13.96 14.27 -32.60
CA ASP A 20 -15.03 14.03 -33.58
C ASP A 20 -15.13 12.57 -34.06
N GLY A 21 -14.25 11.68 -33.56
CA GLY A 21 -14.16 10.27 -33.94
C GLY A 21 -13.23 9.98 -35.13
N THR A 22 -12.58 11.00 -35.73
CA THR A 22 -11.67 10.81 -36.86
C THR A 22 -10.39 10.08 -36.41
N PRO A 23 -9.94 9.02 -37.10
CA PRO A 23 -8.66 8.37 -36.86
C PRO A 23 -7.46 9.32 -36.84
N LEU A 24 -6.63 9.25 -35.79
CA LEU A 24 -5.32 9.87 -35.78
C LEU A 24 -4.29 8.99 -36.52
N SER A 25 -3.26 9.61 -37.07
CA SER A 25 -2.11 8.93 -37.68
C SER A 25 -0.84 9.20 -36.88
N GLY A 26 0.16 8.32 -37.03
CA GLY A 26 1.39 8.38 -36.24
C GLY A 26 1.85 6.99 -35.82
N GLN A 27 2.51 6.91 -34.67
CA GLN A 27 3.05 5.66 -34.11
C GLN A 27 3.17 5.71 -32.59
N VAL A 28 3.12 4.54 -31.94
CA VAL A 28 3.47 4.35 -30.53
C VAL A 28 4.83 3.67 -30.46
N VAL A 29 5.74 4.19 -29.64
CA VAL A 29 7.12 3.70 -29.54
C VAL A 29 7.41 3.19 -28.13
N PHE A 30 7.68 1.89 -28.02
CA PHE A 30 8.01 1.21 -26.77
C PHE A 30 9.54 1.04 -26.65
N ARG A 31 10.12 1.45 -25.51
CA ARG A 31 11.57 1.42 -25.27
C ARG A 31 11.88 0.73 -23.94
N ALA A 32 12.69 -0.32 -23.99
CA ALA A 32 13.35 -0.85 -22.81
C ALA A 32 14.47 0.12 -22.35
N PRO A 33 14.84 0.16 -21.06
CA PRO A 33 15.88 1.06 -20.55
C PRO A 33 17.31 0.63 -20.95
N SER A 34 17.50 -0.62 -21.36
CA SER A 34 18.78 -1.19 -21.78
C SER A 34 18.54 -2.27 -22.86
N LEU A 35 19.62 -2.93 -23.30
CA LEU A 35 19.49 -4.26 -23.90
C LEU A 35 18.89 -5.23 -22.86
N ILE A 36 18.14 -6.23 -23.33
CA ILE A 36 17.58 -7.32 -22.52
C ILE A 36 18.15 -8.63 -23.04
N THR A 37 18.85 -9.37 -22.19
CA THR A 37 19.42 -10.70 -22.50
C THR A 37 18.55 -11.80 -21.94
N PHE A 38 18.34 -12.86 -22.71
CA PHE A 38 17.71 -14.12 -22.32
C PHE A 38 18.72 -15.26 -22.54
N PRO A 39 19.54 -15.61 -21.52
CA PRO A 39 20.62 -16.59 -21.66
C PRO A 39 20.09 -17.98 -22.05
N ASP A 40 19.00 -18.42 -21.43
CA ASP A 40 18.35 -19.72 -21.68
C ASP A 40 17.69 -19.83 -23.07
N SER A 41 17.88 -18.83 -23.94
CA SER A 41 17.38 -18.80 -25.32
C SER A 41 18.35 -18.12 -26.29
N ASP A 42 19.61 -17.88 -25.88
CA ASP A 42 20.68 -17.24 -26.67
C ASP A 42 20.29 -15.92 -27.37
N VAL A 43 19.37 -15.16 -26.77
CA VAL A 43 18.77 -13.95 -27.38
C VAL A 43 19.17 -12.68 -26.63
N ILE A 44 19.53 -11.64 -27.38
CA ILE A 44 19.65 -10.27 -26.89
C ILE A 44 18.71 -9.37 -27.69
N LEU A 45 17.83 -8.66 -27.00
CA LEU A 45 16.87 -7.71 -27.56
C LEU A 45 17.29 -6.28 -27.26
N GLY A 46 16.97 -5.35 -28.16
CA GLY A 46 17.35 -3.94 -28.02
C GLY A 46 16.71 -3.03 -29.05
N GLY A 47 16.86 -1.73 -28.83
CA GLY A 47 16.22 -0.69 -29.63
C GLY A 47 14.74 -0.44 -29.27
N PRO A 48 14.11 0.56 -29.90
CA PRO A 48 12.67 0.77 -29.80
C PRO A 48 11.89 -0.28 -30.59
N VAL A 49 10.73 -0.69 -30.08
CA VAL A 49 9.68 -1.31 -30.90
C VAL A 49 8.68 -0.22 -31.28
N THR A 50 8.51 0.00 -32.58
CA THR A 50 7.60 1.01 -33.12
C THR A 50 6.36 0.33 -33.69
N ALA A 51 5.19 0.73 -33.19
CA ALA A 51 3.88 0.30 -33.69
C ALA A 51 3.21 1.46 -34.44
N PRO A 52 3.19 1.47 -35.78
CA PRO A 52 2.47 2.49 -36.54
C PRO A 52 0.95 2.33 -36.35
N LEU A 53 0.22 3.44 -36.45
CA LEU A 53 -1.24 3.42 -36.48
C LEU A 53 -1.74 2.99 -37.87
N ASP A 54 -2.81 2.18 -37.90
CA ASP A 54 -3.53 1.79 -39.10
C ASP A 54 -4.51 2.89 -39.59
N ALA A 55 -5.24 2.60 -40.67
CA ALA A 55 -6.25 3.52 -41.24
C ALA A 55 -7.50 3.70 -40.35
N GLN A 56 -7.58 3.02 -39.22
CA GLN A 56 -8.62 3.15 -38.18
C GLN A 56 -8.04 3.79 -36.90
N GLY A 57 -6.80 4.29 -36.95
CA GLY A 57 -6.12 4.94 -35.82
C GLY A 57 -5.69 3.96 -34.73
N ALA A 58 -5.74 2.66 -35.00
CA ALA A 58 -5.43 1.60 -34.06
C ALA A 58 -4.03 1.02 -34.28
N PHE A 59 -3.50 0.36 -33.25
CA PHE A 59 -2.30 -0.47 -33.38
C PHE A 59 -2.47 -1.79 -32.62
N ALA A 60 -1.65 -2.76 -33.02
CA ALA A 60 -1.42 -3.98 -32.25
C ALA A 60 0.06 -4.35 -32.36
N VAL A 61 0.71 -4.64 -31.23
CA VAL A 61 2.11 -5.04 -31.20
C VAL A 61 2.34 -6.10 -30.13
N THR A 62 3.13 -7.12 -30.45
CA THR A 62 3.52 -8.17 -29.51
C THR A 62 4.97 -7.94 -29.11
N ILE A 63 5.20 -7.71 -27.81
CA ILE A 63 6.53 -7.40 -27.24
C ILE A 63 6.82 -8.28 -26.01
N PRO A 64 8.10 -8.49 -25.64
CA PRO A 64 8.47 -9.27 -24.45
C PRO A 64 7.76 -8.81 -23.18
N ALA A 65 7.35 -9.75 -22.34
CA ALA A 65 6.83 -9.43 -21.02
C ALA A 65 7.95 -8.91 -20.10
N THR A 66 7.67 -7.87 -19.32
CA THR A 66 8.59 -7.22 -18.35
C THR A 66 9.03 -8.12 -17.19
N ASN A 67 8.43 -9.30 -17.03
CA ASN A 67 8.79 -10.35 -16.06
C ASN A 67 8.95 -11.75 -16.68
N ALA A 68 9.17 -11.85 -18.00
CA ALA A 68 9.58 -13.10 -18.65
C ALA A 68 10.80 -13.75 -17.92
N PRO A 69 10.75 -15.06 -17.58
CA PRO A 69 11.83 -15.72 -16.84
C PRO A 69 13.20 -15.66 -17.53
N GLY A 70 14.27 -15.79 -16.74
CA GLY A 70 15.65 -15.83 -17.23
C GLY A 70 16.23 -14.50 -17.73
N MET A 71 15.43 -13.43 -17.81
CA MET A 71 15.89 -12.15 -18.37
C MET A 71 16.97 -11.45 -17.51
N ASN A 72 17.77 -10.60 -18.17
CA ASN A 72 18.66 -9.63 -17.53
C ASN A 72 18.67 -8.31 -18.34
N PRO A 73 18.37 -7.13 -17.75
CA PRO A 73 18.00 -6.91 -16.35
C PRO A 73 16.59 -7.40 -16.03
N THR A 74 16.30 -7.57 -14.73
CA THR A 74 14.95 -7.80 -14.18
C THR A 74 14.37 -6.52 -13.59
N GLY A 75 13.04 -6.44 -13.46
CA GLY A 75 12.38 -5.37 -12.69
C GLY A 75 12.36 -3.99 -13.36
N TRP A 76 12.19 -3.95 -14.69
CA TRP A 76 12.13 -2.74 -15.49
C TRP A 76 10.75 -2.52 -16.13
N SER A 77 10.51 -1.30 -16.61
CA SER A 77 9.29 -0.88 -17.33
C SER A 77 9.61 -0.42 -18.75
N TYR A 78 8.64 -0.51 -19.66
CA TYR A 78 8.73 0.11 -20.98
C TYR A 78 8.45 1.61 -20.87
N SER A 79 9.34 2.44 -21.39
CA SER A 79 8.99 3.81 -21.74
C SER A 79 8.17 3.79 -23.03
N VAL A 80 6.92 4.24 -22.94
CA VAL A 80 6.01 4.43 -24.07
C VAL A 80 6.09 5.89 -24.49
N ALA A 81 6.26 6.15 -25.77
CA ALA A 81 6.16 7.48 -26.38
C ALA A 81 5.09 7.48 -27.47
N GLU A 82 4.03 8.27 -27.27
CA GLU A 82 2.99 8.51 -28.27
C GLU A 82 3.49 9.58 -29.25
N GLN A 83 3.68 9.21 -30.52
CA GLN A 83 4.15 10.11 -31.58
C GLN A 83 3.03 10.30 -32.61
N LEU A 84 2.10 11.20 -32.29
CA LEU A 84 0.83 11.38 -33.01
C LEU A 84 0.87 12.64 -33.88
N ALA A 85 0.45 12.52 -35.13
CA ALA A 85 0.36 13.66 -36.04
C ALA A 85 -0.77 14.61 -35.61
N GLY A 86 -0.51 15.91 -35.62
CA GLY A 86 -1.49 16.96 -35.26
C GLY A 86 -1.70 17.19 -33.75
N VAL A 87 -1.15 16.34 -32.88
CA VAL A 87 -1.22 16.53 -31.42
C VAL A 87 -0.04 17.39 -30.94
N GLN A 88 -0.31 18.51 -30.26
CA GLN A 88 0.75 19.45 -29.83
C GLN A 88 1.70 18.91 -28.74
N MET A 89 1.31 17.85 -28.03
CA MET A 89 2.11 17.25 -26.96
C MET A 89 2.19 15.73 -27.13
N ASN A 90 3.33 15.26 -27.63
CA ASN A 90 3.69 13.83 -27.61
C ASN A 90 3.92 13.40 -26.16
N ARG A 91 3.12 12.44 -25.68
CA ARG A 91 3.13 12.01 -24.27
C ARG A 91 4.15 10.88 -24.08
N VAL A 92 4.89 10.91 -22.97
CA VAL A 92 5.86 9.87 -22.60
C VAL A 92 5.58 9.41 -21.17
N TYR A 93 5.43 8.10 -20.98
CA TYR A 93 5.14 7.48 -19.69
C TYR A 93 5.80 6.10 -19.56
N GLN A 94 5.68 5.48 -18.38
CA GLN A 94 6.21 4.14 -18.09
C GLN A 94 5.06 3.15 -17.96
N VAL A 95 5.21 1.95 -18.51
CA VAL A 95 4.25 0.84 -18.35
C VAL A 95 4.95 -0.44 -17.91
N LEU A 96 4.29 -1.19 -17.02
CA LEU A 96 4.62 -2.57 -16.74
C LEU A 96 3.76 -3.46 -17.64
N LEU A 97 4.35 -4.45 -18.30
CA LEU A 97 3.63 -5.40 -19.17
C LEU A 97 3.93 -6.81 -18.67
N PRO A 98 3.16 -7.30 -17.67
CA PRO A 98 3.42 -8.60 -17.05
C PRO A 98 2.91 -9.75 -17.93
N ALA A 99 3.59 -10.90 -17.89
CA ALA A 99 3.21 -12.12 -18.62
C ALA A 99 1.84 -12.66 -18.19
N GLU A 100 1.40 -12.33 -16.96
CA GLU A 100 0.06 -12.61 -16.45
C GLU A 100 -1.05 -11.78 -17.13
N SER A 101 -0.69 -10.75 -17.90
CA SER A 101 -1.59 -9.94 -18.74
C SER A 101 -1.18 -10.05 -20.21
N PRO A 102 -1.38 -11.21 -20.87
CA PRO A 102 -0.89 -11.46 -22.23
C PRO A 102 -1.57 -10.62 -23.32
N ALA A 103 -2.69 -9.96 -23.01
CA ALA A 103 -3.32 -8.93 -23.82
C ALA A 103 -3.63 -7.71 -22.93
N VAL A 104 -3.31 -6.52 -23.42
CA VAL A 104 -3.48 -5.23 -22.72
C VAL A 104 -3.89 -4.18 -23.74
N ASP A 105 -4.95 -3.39 -23.47
CA ASP A 105 -5.13 -2.14 -24.20
C ASP A 105 -4.40 -1.01 -23.48
N ILE A 106 -3.67 -0.18 -24.23
CA ILE A 106 -2.92 0.95 -23.68
C ILE A 106 -3.86 1.96 -23.01
N ALA A 107 -5.12 2.06 -23.45
CA ALA A 107 -6.11 2.96 -22.87
C ALA A 107 -6.46 2.60 -21.41
N ASP A 108 -6.36 1.32 -21.03
CA ASP A 108 -6.65 0.84 -19.67
C ASP A 108 -5.51 1.14 -18.67
N ILE A 109 -4.29 1.39 -19.18
CA ILE A 109 -3.07 1.55 -18.37
C ILE A 109 -2.32 2.87 -18.57
N ALA A 110 -2.71 3.70 -19.54
CA ALA A 110 -2.12 5.01 -19.75
C ALA A 110 -2.51 6.00 -18.62
N PRO A 111 -1.58 6.82 -18.12
CA PRO A 111 -1.87 7.76 -17.05
C PRO A 111 -2.81 8.88 -17.52
N THR A 112 -3.77 9.26 -16.66
CA THR A 112 -4.74 10.33 -16.94
C THR A 112 -4.06 11.71 -17.09
N ASP A 113 -2.95 11.93 -16.40
CA ASP A 113 -2.11 13.13 -16.53
C ASP A 113 -0.61 12.75 -16.50
N PRO A 114 0.11 12.77 -17.65
CA PRO A 114 1.55 12.47 -17.71
C PRO A 114 2.46 13.58 -17.18
N THR A 115 1.92 14.73 -16.77
CA THR A 115 2.68 15.86 -16.19
C THR A 115 2.74 15.80 -14.66
N THR A 116 1.91 14.97 -14.03
CA THR A 116 2.02 14.62 -12.60
C THR A 116 3.26 13.74 -12.34
N PRO A 117 3.83 13.75 -11.12
CA PRO A 117 5.07 13.02 -10.83
C PRO A 117 4.97 11.53 -11.17
N THR A 118 6.00 11.02 -11.85
CA THR A 118 6.01 9.70 -12.47
C THR A 118 5.90 8.58 -11.43
N TYR A 119 4.70 8.02 -11.25
CA TYR A 119 4.48 6.83 -10.45
C TYR A 119 5.21 5.64 -11.07
N VAL A 120 6.29 5.20 -10.43
CA VAL A 120 6.86 3.87 -10.70
C VAL A 120 5.87 2.84 -10.16
N ALA A 121 5.25 2.09 -11.07
CA ALA A 121 4.35 0.99 -10.72
C ALA A 121 5.15 -0.16 -10.07
N VAL A 122 5.37 -0.09 -8.76
CA VAL A 122 5.99 -1.16 -7.99
C VAL A 122 5.04 -2.35 -7.99
N ARG A 123 5.43 -3.42 -8.70
CA ARG A 123 4.68 -4.68 -8.76
C ARG A 123 4.51 -5.26 -7.35
N GLY A 124 3.27 -5.39 -6.90
CA GLY A 124 2.91 -6.40 -5.91
C GLY A 124 2.94 -7.79 -6.57
N ASP A 125 3.28 -8.82 -5.80
CA ASP A 125 3.36 -10.21 -6.29
C ASP A 125 2.09 -10.60 -7.06
N SER A 126 2.24 -11.26 -8.22
CA SER A 126 1.08 -11.83 -8.91
C SER A 126 0.46 -12.96 -8.09
N ALA A 127 -0.82 -13.26 -8.28
CA ALA A 127 -1.49 -14.34 -7.55
C ALA A 127 -0.80 -15.71 -7.74
N TYR A 128 -0.11 -15.91 -8.87
CA TYR A 128 0.76 -17.06 -9.11
C TYR A 128 2.06 -16.97 -8.30
N GLU A 129 2.75 -15.83 -8.26
CA GLU A 129 3.94 -15.64 -7.40
C GLU A 129 3.62 -15.82 -5.92
N VAL A 130 2.46 -15.33 -5.47
CA VAL A 130 1.93 -15.61 -4.12
C VAL A 130 1.69 -17.10 -3.94
N ALA A 131 1.03 -17.78 -4.88
CA ALA A 131 0.80 -19.23 -4.79
C ALA A 131 2.11 -20.03 -4.72
N VAL A 132 3.11 -19.69 -5.53
CA VAL A 132 4.45 -20.32 -5.51
C VAL A 132 5.16 -20.04 -4.17
N LYS A 133 5.09 -18.81 -3.65
CA LYS A 133 5.60 -18.48 -2.29
C LYS A 133 4.86 -19.21 -1.17
N GLN A 134 3.61 -19.61 -1.39
CA GLN A 134 2.80 -20.46 -0.51
C GLN A 134 2.92 -21.97 -0.82
N GLY A 135 3.88 -22.37 -1.67
CA GLY A 135 4.22 -23.78 -1.91
C GLY A 135 3.59 -24.43 -3.15
N PHE A 136 2.94 -23.68 -4.04
CA PHE A 136 2.47 -24.22 -5.32
C PHE A 136 3.65 -24.66 -6.21
N ALA A 137 3.72 -25.95 -6.53
CA ALA A 137 4.73 -26.53 -7.40
C ALA A 137 4.12 -26.88 -8.77
N GLY A 138 4.31 -26.01 -9.76
CA GLY A 138 3.84 -26.17 -11.14
C GLY A 138 4.07 -24.90 -11.95
N THR A 139 3.70 -24.92 -13.23
CA THR A 139 3.76 -23.74 -14.11
C THR A 139 2.53 -22.84 -13.97
N VAL A 140 2.59 -21.61 -14.52
CA VAL A 140 1.43 -20.69 -14.59
C VAL A 140 0.22 -21.36 -15.25
N ALA A 141 0.43 -22.17 -16.29
CA ALA A 141 -0.65 -22.89 -16.97
C ALA A 141 -1.28 -23.98 -16.09
N GLN A 142 -0.47 -24.71 -15.31
CA GLN A 142 -0.95 -25.70 -14.33
C GLN A 142 -1.69 -25.02 -13.18
N TRP A 143 -1.23 -23.84 -12.74
CA TRP A 143 -1.91 -23.03 -11.72
C TRP A 143 -3.27 -22.55 -12.21
N LEU A 144 -3.36 -21.96 -13.40
CA LEU A 144 -4.62 -21.53 -14.01
C LEU A 144 -5.61 -22.70 -14.19
N ALA A 145 -5.12 -23.88 -14.59
CA ALA A 145 -5.95 -25.08 -14.67
C ALA A 145 -6.50 -25.53 -13.30
N SER A 146 -5.74 -25.35 -12.21
CA SER A 146 -6.18 -25.69 -10.85
C SER A 146 -7.28 -24.77 -10.30
N LEU A 147 -7.50 -23.59 -10.89
CA LEU A 147 -8.57 -22.67 -10.52
C LEU A 147 -9.92 -23.03 -11.16
N ILE A 148 -9.95 -23.97 -12.11
CA ILE A 148 -11.18 -24.42 -12.77
C ILE A 148 -11.84 -25.49 -11.89
N GLY A 149 -12.85 -25.09 -11.12
CA GLY A 149 -13.65 -26.00 -10.30
C GLY A 149 -14.36 -27.08 -11.14
N PRO A 150 -14.68 -28.24 -10.55
CA PRO A 150 -15.38 -29.31 -11.26
C PRO A 150 -16.76 -28.84 -11.73
N GLN A 151 -17.17 -29.28 -12.92
CA GLN A 151 -18.49 -28.97 -13.45
C GLN A 151 -19.59 -29.45 -12.48
N GLY A 152 -20.50 -28.54 -12.12
CA GLY A 152 -21.56 -28.82 -11.16
C GLY A 152 -22.40 -30.03 -11.55
N ALA A 153 -22.84 -30.80 -10.54
CA ALA A 153 -23.60 -32.03 -10.74
C ALA A 153 -24.82 -31.78 -11.65
N LYS A 154 -25.01 -32.68 -12.63
CA LYS A 154 -26.20 -32.67 -13.48
C LYS A 154 -27.44 -32.82 -12.59
N GLY A 155 -28.32 -31.83 -12.60
CA GLY A 155 -29.54 -31.83 -11.79
C GLY A 155 -30.40 -33.08 -12.03
N ASP A 156 -31.08 -33.50 -10.97
CA ASP A 156 -31.82 -34.77 -10.95
C ASP A 156 -32.84 -34.88 -12.08
N ALA A 157 -33.04 -36.11 -12.56
CA ALA A 157 -34.07 -36.40 -13.53
C ALA A 157 -35.46 -36.10 -12.94
N GLY A 158 -36.25 -35.27 -13.62
CA GLY A 158 -37.60 -34.92 -13.20
C GLY A 158 -38.46 -36.16 -12.95
N ALA A 159 -39.28 -36.12 -11.89
CA ALA A 159 -40.04 -37.27 -11.41
C ALA A 159 -40.86 -37.92 -12.53
N GLN A 160 -40.79 -39.26 -12.61
CA GLN A 160 -41.51 -40.04 -13.60
C GLN A 160 -43.02 -39.82 -13.45
N GLY A 161 -43.68 -39.45 -14.56
CA GLY A 161 -45.11 -39.16 -14.59
C GLY A 161 -45.95 -40.34 -14.08
N VAL A 162 -47.06 -40.03 -13.41
CA VAL A 162 -47.95 -41.03 -12.81
C VAL A 162 -48.42 -42.06 -13.84
N LYS A 163 -48.36 -43.33 -13.43
CA LYS A 163 -48.77 -44.48 -14.24
C LYS A 163 -50.28 -44.44 -14.43
N GLY A 164 -50.73 -44.31 -15.69
CA GLY A 164 -52.15 -44.32 -16.03
C GLY A 164 -52.86 -45.61 -15.62
N ASP A 165 -54.15 -45.49 -15.29
CA ASP A 165 -54.96 -46.58 -14.76
C ASP A 165 -55.12 -47.75 -15.73
N LYS A 166 -55.26 -48.94 -15.16
CA LYS A 166 -55.43 -50.19 -15.90
C LYS A 166 -56.88 -50.31 -16.36
N GLY A 167 -57.13 -50.18 -17.66
CA GLY A 167 -58.46 -50.40 -18.23
C GLY A 167 -59.01 -51.79 -17.95
N ASP A 168 -60.28 -51.86 -17.56
CA ASP A 168 -60.98 -53.10 -17.28
C ASP A 168 -61.23 -53.92 -18.55
N LYS A 169 -61.05 -55.25 -18.44
CA LYS A 169 -61.43 -56.20 -19.48
C LYS A 169 -62.70 -56.93 -19.06
N GLY A 170 -63.80 -56.64 -19.75
CA GLY A 170 -65.08 -57.34 -19.59
C GLY A 170 -65.20 -58.62 -20.42
N ASP A 171 -66.22 -59.41 -20.09
CA ASP A 171 -66.87 -60.56 -20.78
C ASP A 171 -67.76 -61.24 -19.69
N ARG A 172 -68.95 -61.84 -19.89
CA ARG A 172 -69.96 -61.93 -20.97
C ARG A 172 -71.28 -62.51 -20.34
N GLY A 173 -72.46 -62.39 -20.98
CA GLY A 173 -73.77 -62.90 -20.47
C GLY A 173 -73.94 -64.44 -20.55
N ASP A 174 -75.12 -65.08 -20.33
CA ASP A 174 -76.57 -64.73 -20.30
C ASP A 174 -77.36 -65.92 -19.63
N GLN A 175 -78.67 -65.99 -19.27
CA GLN A 175 -79.87 -65.12 -19.18
C GLN A 175 -81.01 -65.84 -18.37
N GLY A 176 -81.91 -65.11 -17.65
CA GLY A 176 -83.28 -65.57 -17.23
C GLY A 176 -83.43 -66.13 -15.78
N VAL A 177 -84.60 -66.17 -15.12
CA VAL A 177 -86.00 -65.76 -15.43
C VAL A 177 -86.71 -65.13 -14.20
N ALA A 178 -87.99 -64.71 -14.29
CA ALA A 178 -88.58 -63.60 -13.51
C ALA A 178 -89.57 -63.92 -12.35
N GLY A 179 -89.87 -62.90 -11.54
CA GLY A 179 -90.94 -62.80 -10.52
C GLY A 179 -91.19 -61.32 -10.12
N THR A 180 -92.33 -60.98 -9.48
CA THR A 180 -92.79 -59.56 -9.31
C THR A 180 -93.42 -59.19 -7.95
N ALA A 181 -93.46 -57.87 -7.67
CA ALA A 181 -94.01 -57.15 -6.49
C ALA A 181 -93.21 -57.28 -5.15
N GLY A 182 -93.19 -56.29 -4.24
CA GLY A 182 -93.91 -54.99 -4.17
C GLY A 182 -93.19 -53.91 -3.33
N ALA A 183 -93.90 -52.88 -2.87
CA ALA A 183 -93.35 -51.63 -2.29
C ALA A 183 -92.94 -51.71 -0.78
N PRO A 184 -92.11 -50.77 -0.25
CA PRO A 184 -91.23 -51.02 0.92
C PRO A 184 -91.71 -50.43 2.27
N GLY A 185 -91.10 -50.87 3.39
CA GLY A 185 -91.19 -50.13 4.66
C GLY A 185 -90.75 -50.81 5.98
N VAL A 186 -89.45 -51.09 6.18
CA VAL A 186 -88.77 -51.19 7.51
C VAL A 186 -87.25 -51.14 7.32
N VAL A 187 -86.48 -50.73 8.35
CA VAL A 187 -85.00 -50.91 8.35
C VAL A 187 -84.72 -52.39 8.59
N GLN A 188 -84.42 -53.14 7.53
CA GLN A 188 -84.34 -54.60 7.61
C GLN A 188 -82.96 -55.15 7.98
N SER A 189 -81.84 -54.44 7.81
CA SER A 189 -80.52 -54.97 8.17
C SER A 189 -79.49 -53.92 8.62
N VAL A 190 -78.51 -54.40 9.39
CA VAL A 190 -77.21 -53.75 9.61
C VAL A 190 -76.14 -54.79 9.28
N ASN A 191 -75.15 -54.43 8.44
CA ASN A 191 -74.11 -55.32 7.93
C ASN A 191 -74.63 -56.70 7.43
N GLY A 192 -75.80 -56.72 6.79
CA GLY A 192 -76.41 -57.92 6.21
C GLY A 192 -77.20 -58.81 7.16
N ILE A 193 -77.20 -58.55 8.48
CA ILE A 193 -77.99 -59.30 9.44
C ILE A 193 -79.40 -58.70 9.55
N SER A 194 -80.42 -59.51 9.24
CA SER A 194 -81.82 -59.10 9.20
C SER A 194 -82.68 -59.82 10.26
N ALA A 195 -82.94 -59.16 11.38
CA ALA A 195 -83.77 -59.69 12.46
C ALA A 195 -84.50 -58.55 13.21
N ALA A 196 -85.63 -58.86 13.86
CA ALA A 196 -86.43 -57.89 14.62
C ALA A 196 -85.67 -57.26 15.82
N ALA A 197 -84.62 -57.93 16.30
CA ALA A 197 -83.58 -57.36 17.14
C ALA A 197 -82.22 -57.77 16.57
N VAL A 198 -81.49 -56.82 15.97
CA VAL A 198 -80.16 -57.10 15.40
C VAL A 198 -79.15 -57.19 16.54
N THR A 199 -78.63 -58.40 16.77
CA THR A 199 -77.50 -58.64 17.68
C THR A 199 -76.25 -58.80 16.83
N LEU A 200 -75.31 -57.87 16.95
CA LEU A 200 -74.04 -57.90 16.20
C LEU A 200 -72.97 -58.60 17.06
N ASP A 201 -72.30 -59.60 16.50
CA ASP A 201 -71.09 -60.19 17.08
C ASP A 201 -69.83 -59.42 16.64
N ALA A 202 -68.67 -59.85 17.13
CA ALA A 202 -67.39 -59.22 16.81
C ALA A 202 -67.06 -59.25 15.30
N ALA A 203 -67.42 -60.33 14.58
CA ALA A 203 -67.16 -60.44 13.15
C ALA A 203 -68.06 -59.51 12.35
N ALA A 204 -69.33 -59.36 12.74
CA ALA A 204 -70.30 -58.49 12.09
C ALA A 204 -69.95 -56.99 12.12
N VAL A 205 -69.02 -56.56 13.00
CA VAL A 205 -68.52 -55.17 13.09
C VAL A 205 -67.03 -55.03 12.78
N HIS A 206 -66.38 -56.08 12.27
CA HIS A 206 -64.91 -56.15 12.09
C HIS A 206 -64.10 -55.86 13.37
N ALA A 207 -64.63 -56.18 14.55
CA ALA A 207 -63.88 -56.11 15.79
C ALA A 207 -62.81 -57.20 15.82
N VAL A 208 -61.66 -56.86 16.41
CA VAL A 208 -60.52 -57.78 16.56
C VAL A 208 -60.90 -58.91 17.52
N PRO A 209 -60.71 -60.19 17.16
CA PRO A 209 -61.00 -61.31 18.06
C PRO A 209 -60.20 -61.25 19.37
N ASP A 210 -60.80 -61.74 20.46
CA ASP A 210 -60.18 -61.88 21.78
C ASP A 210 -58.95 -62.82 21.81
N THR A 211 -58.80 -63.63 20.78
CA THR A 211 -57.66 -64.53 20.52
C THR A 211 -56.51 -63.88 19.72
N ALA A 212 -56.68 -62.67 19.20
CA ALA A 212 -55.64 -61.96 18.44
C ALA A 212 -54.60 -61.14 19.26
N PRO A 213 -54.88 -60.66 20.50
CA PRO A 213 -53.88 -60.03 21.37
C PRO A 213 -52.63 -60.90 21.59
N GLY A 214 -51.48 -60.43 21.11
CA GLY A 214 -50.19 -61.12 21.27
C GLY A 214 -49.99 -62.36 20.40
N ALA A 215 -50.91 -62.68 19.48
CA ALA A 215 -50.74 -63.77 18.52
C ALA A 215 -49.91 -63.34 17.28
N PRO A 216 -49.23 -64.27 16.57
CA PRO A 216 -48.58 -63.97 15.30
C PRO A 216 -49.57 -63.38 14.28
N ASN A 217 -49.22 -62.24 13.67
CA ASN A 217 -50.09 -61.42 12.80
C ASN A 217 -51.36 -60.85 13.48
N GLY A 218 -51.45 -60.93 14.81
CA GLY A 218 -52.49 -60.30 15.62
C GLY A 218 -52.14 -58.86 16.03
N VAL A 219 -52.79 -58.37 17.09
CA VAL A 219 -52.54 -57.02 17.64
C VAL A 219 -51.59 -57.08 18.82
N ALA A 220 -50.54 -56.26 18.79
CA ALA A 220 -49.61 -56.12 19.90
C ALA A 220 -50.26 -55.37 21.07
N GLN A 221 -50.10 -55.90 22.29
CA GLN A 221 -50.54 -55.26 23.53
C GLN A 221 -49.39 -54.48 24.16
N LEU A 222 -49.71 -53.49 24.99
CA LEU A 222 -48.72 -52.73 25.76
C LEU A 222 -48.70 -53.19 27.22
N ASP A 223 -47.51 -53.18 27.82
CA ASP A 223 -47.30 -53.38 29.25
C ASP A 223 -47.68 -52.13 30.07
N ALA A 224 -47.54 -52.23 31.39
CA ALA A 224 -47.80 -51.13 32.33
C ALA A 224 -46.85 -49.91 32.16
N THR A 225 -45.85 -49.97 31.28
CA THR A 225 -44.97 -48.86 30.89
C THR A 225 -45.30 -48.28 29.51
N GLY A 226 -46.32 -48.81 28.83
CA GLY A 226 -46.72 -48.39 27.49
C GLY A 226 -45.88 -48.99 26.36
N LYS A 227 -45.23 -50.14 26.58
CA LYS A 227 -44.35 -50.80 25.59
C LYS A 227 -44.82 -52.20 25.23
N VAL A 228 -44.58 -52.64 23.99
CA VAL A 228 -44.87 -54.02 23.58
C VAL A 228 -43.94 -55.00 24.33
N PRO A 229 -44.45 -56.00 25.06
CA PRO A 229 -43.61 -57.00 25.72
C PRO A 229 -42.75 -57.77 24.72
N ALA A 230 -41.49 -58.04 25.08
CA ALA A 230 -40.55 -58.74 24.20
C ALA A 230 -41.05 -60.13 23.72
N ALA A 231 -41.90 -60.80 24.50
CA ALA A 231 -42.53 -62.07 24.15
C ALA A 231 -43.59 -61.98 23.03
N GLN A 232 -44.03 -60.77 22.66
CA GLN A 232 -44.96 -60.53 21.55
C GLN A 232 -44.26 -60.04 20.27
N LEU A 233 -42.94 -59.83 20.31
CA LEU A 233 -42.15 -59.48 19.14
C LEU A 233 -41.79 -60.74 18.34
N PRO A 234 -41.83 -60.72 16.99
CA PRO A 234 -41.30 -61.81 16.18
C PRO A 234 -39.83 -62.07 16.51
N ALA A 235 -39.43 -63.34 16.56
CA ALA A 235 -38.10 -63.80 17.03
C ALA A 235 -36.87 -63.36 16.18
N SER A 236 -37.03 -62.38 15.30
CA SER A 236 -35.98 -61.82 14.44
C SER A 236 -36.19 -60.34 14.05
N SER A 237 -37.07 -59.58 14.73
CA SER A 237 -37.41 -58.21 14.32
C SER A 237 -36.41 -57.14 14.79
N GLY A 238 -35.30 -56.99 14.06
CA GLY A 238 -34.63 -55.71 13.78
C GLY A 238 -33.82 -54.99 14.87
N GLY A 239 -34.01 -55.29 16.16
CA GLY A 239 -33.30 -54.65 17.28
C GLY A 239 -31.93 -55.24 17.64
N GLY A 240 -31.20 -55.82 16.68
CA GLY A 240 -29.97 -56.54 16.93
C GLY A 240 -28.80 -55.67 17.40
N ALA A 241 -27.82 -56.27 18.08
CA ALA A 241 -26.55 -55.62 18.40
C ALA A 241 -25.90 -55.04 17.13
N VAL A 242 -25.30 -53.85 17.26
CA VAL A 242 -24.80 -53.04 16.14
C VAL A 242 -23.82 -53.85 15.28
N SER A 243 -24.27 -54.29 14.10
CA SER A 243 -23.55 -55.30 13.31
C SER A 243 -22.19 -54.83 12.79
N THR A 244 -22.08 -53.54 12.47
CA THR A 244 -20.81 -52.82 12.31
C THR A 244 -20.96 -51.34 12.66
N VAL A 245 -19.87 -50.67 13.05
CA VAL A 245 -19.72 -49.20 12.93
C VAL A 245 -18.52 -48.95 12.02
N ALA A 246 -18.66 -48.07 11.03
CA ALA A 246 -17.62 -47.80 10.02
C ALA A 246 -17.03 -49.06 9.35
N GLY A 247 -17.86 -50.11 9.18
CA GLY A 247 -17.43 -51.41 8.63
C GLY A 247 -16.66 -52.32 9.60
N LYS A 248 -16.41 -51.90 10.84
CA LYS A 248 -15.83 -52.73 11.91
C LYS A 248 -16.95 -53.43 12.68
N SER A 249 -16.91 -54.76 12.74
CA SER A 249 -17.79 -55.55 13.61
C SER A 249 -17.42 -55.38 15.09
N PRO A 250 -18.36 -55.59 16.03
CA PRO A 250 -18.04 -55.62 17.45
C PRO A 250 -17.12 -56.76 17.86
N ASP A 251 -16.47 -56.59 19.01
CA ASP A 251 -15.83 -57.67 19.76
C ASP A 251 -16.88 -58.62 20.39
N GLY A 252 -16.40 -59.70 21.03
CA GLY A 252 -17.26 -60.66 21.74
C GLY A 252 -17.99 -60.11 22.98
N SER A 253 -17.82 -58.83 23.31
CA SER A 253 -18.53 -58.10 24.37
C SER A 253 -19.48 -57.01 23.82
N GLY A 254 -19.53 -56.82 22.49
CA GLY A 254 -20.37 -55.81 21.84
C GLY A 254 -19.72 -54.43 21.62
N ASN A 255 -18.43 -54.25 21.92
CA ASN A 255 -17.74 -52.98 21.67
C ASN A 255 -17.18 -52.93 20.24
N VAL A 256 -17.32 -51.81 19.55
CA VAL A 256 -16.58 -51.58 18.28
C VAL A 256 -15.35 -50.73 18.55
N ALA A 257 -14.16 -51.33 18.38
CA ALA A 257 -12.90 -50.61 18.47
C ALA A 257 -12.63 -49.81 17.18
N LEU A 258 -12.67 -48.48 17.29
CA LEU A 258 -12.44 -47.55 16.19
C LEU A 258 -11.06 -46.89 16.32
N VAL A 259 -10.28 -46.88 15.24
CA VAL A 259 -9.09 -46.01 15.13
C VAL A 259 -9.46 -44.67 14.51
N ALA A 260 -8.58 -43.67 14.59
CA ALA A 260 -8.85 -42.32 14.10
C ALA A 260 -9.33 -42.30 12.63
N ALA A 261 -8.71 -43.10 11.76
CA ALA A 261 -9.09 -43.26 10.35
C ALA A 261 -10.52 -43.80 10.15
N ASP A 262 -11.07 -44.60 11.07
CA ASP A 262 -12.43 -45.17 10.95
C ASP A 262 -13.52 -44.09 11.12
N VAL A 263 -13.17 -42.93 11.68
CA VAL A 263 -14.07 -41.80 11.95
C VAL A 263 -13.63 -40.50 11.26
N GLY A 264 -12.64 -40.58 10.35
CA GLY A 264 -12.08 -39.40 9.67
C GLY A 264 -11.29 -38.45 10.58
N ALA A 265 -10.88 -38.91 11.76
CA ALA A 265 -10.02 -38.15 12.67
C ALA A 265 -8.54 -38.38 12.36
N VAL A 266 -7.73 -37.37 12.67
CA VAL A 266 -6.26 -37.42 12.52
C VAL A 266 -5.63 -38.23 13.66
N ALA A 267 -4.65 -39.07 13.38
CA ALA A 267 -4.00 -39.90 14.40
C ALA A 267 -3.12 -39.07 15.35
N THR A 268 -3.03 -39.47 16.61
CA THR A 268 -2.17 -38.78 17.59
C THR A 268 -0.68 -38.83 17.24
N THR A 269 -0.27 -39.81 16.43
CA THR A 269 1.09 -39.94 15.86
C THR A 269 1.42 -38.87 14.82
N GLU A 270 0.42 -38.19 14.27
CA GLU A 270 0.62 -37.09 13.31
C GLU A 270 0.82 -35.74 14.02
N LYS A 271 0.66 -35.67 15.35
CA LYS A 271 0.99 -34.47 16.14
C LYS A 271 2.49 -34.25 16.13
N GLY A 272 2.90 -33.10 15.61
CA GLY A 272 4.32 -32.74 15.48
C GLY A 272 5.00 -33.25 14.20
N ALA A 273 4.33 -34.08 13.40
CA ALA A 273 4.90 -34.67 12.19
C ALA A 273 4.92 -33.68 11.01
N ALA A 274 5.84 -33.89 10.07
CA ALA A 274 5.83 -33.20 8.79
C ALA A 274 4.53 -33.57 8.03
N SER A 275 3.83 -32.56 7.49
CA SER A 275 2.48 -32.68 6.90
C SER A 275 1.39 -33.22 7.84
N GLY A 276 1.67 -33.36 9.14
CA GLY A 276 0.68 -33.74 10.15
C GLY A 276 0.02 -32.53 10.84
N VAL A 277 -0.56 -32.76 12.02
CA VAL A 277 -1.21 -31.71 12.82
C VAL A 277 -0.24 -30.98 13.74
N ALA A 278 -0.40 -29.67 13.81
CA ALA A 278 0.48 -28.79 14.56
C ALA A 278 0.23 -28.85 16.09
N THR A 279 1.31 -28.71 16.88
CA THR A 279 1.25 -28.70 18.34
C THR A 279 1.31 -27.28 18.86
N LEU A 280 0.33 -26.89 19.69
CA LEU A 280 0.35 -25.64 20.43
C LEU A 280 1.04 -25.84 21.79
N GLY A 281 1.82 -24.84 22.21
CA GLY A 281 2.35 -24.74 23.57
C GLY A 281 1.29 -24.25 24.56
N THR A 282 1.70 -24.12 25.83
CA THR A 282 0.87 -23.54 26.90
C THR A 282 0.57 -22.05 26.71
N ASP A 283 1.27 -21.39 25.77
CA ASP A 283 1.03 -20.03 25.30
C ASP A 283 -0.06 -19.96 24.20
N GLY A 284 -0.56 -21.11 23.71
CA GLY A 284 -1.49 -21.18 22.59
C GLY A 284 -0.84 -20.96 21.22
N ILE A 285 0.50 -20.89 21.15
CA ILE A 285 1.27 -20.66 19.91
C ILE A 285 1.94 -21.97 19.50
N LEU A 286 2.21 -22.14 18.20
CA LEU A 286 3.00 -23.27 17.67
C LEU A 286 4.27 -23.52 18.49
N ALA A 287 4.61 -24.79 18.75
CA ALA A 287 5.89 -25.15 19.37
C ALA A 287 7.07 -24.67 18.51
N THR A 288 8.18 -24.23 19.12
CA THR A 288 9.28 -23.53 18.42
C THR A 288 9.86 -24.30 17.23
N GLY A 289 10.01 -25.64 17.34
CA GLY A 289 10.47 -26.50 16.24
C GLY A 289 9.46 -26.68 15.09
N GLN A 290 8.23 -26.18 15.24
CA GLN A 290 7.18 -26.14 14.22
C GLN A 290 6.88 -24.70 13.73
N ARG A 291 7.58 -23.67 14.24
CA ARG A 291 7.43 -22.29 13.76
C ARG A 291 8.21 -22.14 12.44
N PRO A 292 7.57 -21.68 11.34
CA PRO A 292 8.31 -21.41 10.10
C PRO A 292 9.35 -20.30 10.32
N THR A 293 10.59 -20.53 9.86
CA THR A 293 11.62 -19.49 9.85
C THR A 293 11.48 -18.63 8.61
N TYR A 294 10.91 -17.43 8.77
CA TYR A 294 10.79 -16.47 7.69
C TYR A 294 12.03 -15.57 7.57
N THR A 295 12.50 -15.38 6.35
CA THR A 295 13.44 -14.30 6.01
C THR A 295 12.72 -12.95 5.99
N ALA A 296 13.46 -11.85 6.15
CA ALA A 296 12.89 -10.50 6.13
C ALA A 296 12.08 -10.22 4.86
N ALA A 297 12.56 -10.68 3.70
CA ALA A 297 11.88 -10.56 2.41
C ALA A 297 10.52 -11.28 2.34
N GLN A 298 10.34 -12.38 3.08
CA GLN A 298 9.06 -13.12 3.11
C GLN A 298 7.98 -12.43 3.97
N VAL A 299 8.36 -11.45 4.80
CA VAL A 299 7.43 -10.70 5.68
C VAL A 299 7.39 -9.19 5.36
N GLY A 300 7.92 -8.78 4.20
CA GLY A 300 7.98 -7.37 3.79
C GLY A 300 8.91 -6.49 4.63
N ALA A 301 9.76 -7.08 5.47
CA ALA A 301 10.72 -6.36 6.29
C ALA A 301 12.04 -6.14 5.54
N LEU A 302 12.70 -5.00 5.80
CA LEU A 302 14.05 -4.77 5.30
C LEU A 302 15.07 -5.67 6.03
N ALA A 303 15.88 -6.37 5.25
CA ALA A 303 16.96 -7.20 5.77
C ALA A 303 18.01 -6.35 6.52
N THR A 304 18.67 -6.92 7.53
CA THR A 304 19.74 -6.24 8.28
C THR A 304 20.94 -5.86 7.41
N THR A 305 21.12 -6.53 6.25
CA THR A 305 22.09 -6.19 5.21
C THR A 305 21.76 -4.93 4.42
N ALA A 306 20.52 -4.42 4.46
CA ALA A 306 20.14 -3.14 3.86
C ALA A 306 20.54 -1.92 4.71
N ARG A 307 21.28 -2.13 5.81
CA ARG A 307 21.79 -1.03 6.65
C ARG A 307 22.88 -0.25 5.90
N ALA A 308 22.75 1.08 5.89
CA ALA A 308 23.62 2.00 5.17
C ALA A 308 23.70 1.86 3.63
N ALA A 309 22.78 1.08 3.02
CA ALA A 309 22.63 1.04 1.57
C ALA A 309 21.89 2.30 1.05
N ALA A 310 22.05 2.63 -0.23
CA ALA A 310 21.20 3.60 -0.89
C ALA A 310 19.74 3.12 -0.86
N ASN A 311 18.80 3.99 -0.47
CA ASN A 311 17.40 3.67 -0.17
C ASN A 311 17.20 2.59 0.92
N GLY A 312 18.25 2.28 1.71
CA GLY A 312 18.21 1.36 2.84
C GLY A 312 17.86 2.05 4.16
N VAL A 313 17.76 1.25 5.24
CA VAL A 313 17.44 1.76 6.59
C VAL A 313 18.73 2.08 7.33
N ALA A 314 18.97 3.35 7.64
CA ALA A 314 20.00 3.74 8.61
C ALA A 314 19.68 3.14 9.98
N SER A 315 20.66 2.51 10.61
CA SER A 315 20.52 1.96 11.96
C SER A 315 21.09 2.93 12.99
N LEU A 316 20.44 3.03 14.14
CA LEU A 316 20.81 3.96 15.20
C LEU A 316 21.85 3.35 16.16
N ASP A 317 22.69 4.18 16.75
CA ASP A 317 23.54 3.86 17.89
C ASP A 317 22.76 3.83 19.21
N SER A 318 23.45 3.50 20.31
CA SER A 318 22.88 3.51 21.68
C SER A 318 22.46 4.90 22.19
N THR A 319 22.77 5.97 21.44
CA THR A 319 22.31 7.35 21.69
C THR A 319 21.20 7.78 20.72
N THR A 320 20.57 6.83 20.02
CA THR A 320 19.50 7.03 19.02
C THR A 320 19.90 7.88 17.80
N ARG A 321 21.18 7.95 17.45
CA ARG A 321 21.70 8.70 16.29
C ARG A 321 22.24 7.79 15.19
N ILE A 322 22.23 8.25 13.94
CA ILE A 322 22.83 7.53 12.82
C ILE A 322 24.36 7.58 12.94
N PRO A 323 25.09 6.44 13.00
CA PRO A 323 26.55 6.44 13.02
C PRO A 323 27.15 7.09 11.78
N ILE A 324 28.22 7.87 11.97
CA ILE A 324 28.87 8.66 10.91
C ILE A 324 29.39 7.86 9.70
N ALA A 325 29.60 6.54 9.88
CA ALA A 325 29.93 5.59 8.82
C ALA A 325 28.76 5.31 7.85
N GLN A 326 27.51 5.53 8.29
CA GLN A 326 26.29 5.35 7.48
C GLN A 326 25.86 6.66 6.79
N MET A 327 26.50 7.79 7.12
CA MET A 327 26.24 9.07 6.45
C MET A 327 26.99 9.16 5.10
N PRO A 328 26.35 9.59 4.00
CA PRO A 328 26.99 9.73 2.70
C PRO A 328 28.28 10.58 2.72
N THR A 329 29.21 10.27 1.82
CA THR A 329 30.46 11.03 1.66
C THR A 329 30.26 12.45 1.12
N ALA A 330 29.11 12.72 0.48
CA ALA A 330 28.71 14.05 0.02
C ALA A 330 28.27 14.99 1.15
N VAL A 331 28.00 14.48 2.37
CA VAL A 331 27.79 15.35 3.53
C VAL A 331 29.15 15.78 4.05
N ALA A 332 29.40 17.09 4.13
CA ALA A 332 30.64 17.64 4.67
C ALA A 332 30.86 17.17 6.12
N LYS A 333 31.94 16.43 6.37
CA LYS A 333 32.29 15.88 7.70
C LYS A 333 33.35 16.78 8.36
N ASN A 334 33.28 16.90 9.68
CA ASN A 334 34.23 17.68 10.51
C ASN A 334 34.30 19.20 10.18
N VAL A 335 33.25 19.76 9.56
CA VAL A 335 33.07 21.22 9.43
C VAL A 335 32.23 21.75 10.58
N TRP A 336 32.41 23.03 10.92
CA TRP A 336 31.46 23.75 11.76
C TRP A 336 30.18 23.98 10.96
N THR A 337 29.09 23.30 11.34
CA THR A 337 27.76 23.60 10.80
C THR A 337 27.08 24.67 11.66
N PRO A 338 26.00 25.33 11.19
CA PRO A 338 25.21 26.21 12.05
C PRO A 338 24.83 25.51 13.36
N GLN A 339 24.36 24.26 13.27
CA GLN A 339 23.84 23.49 14.40
C GLN A 339 24.94 23.07 15.38
N ALA A 340 26.16 22.81 14.89
CA ALA A 340 27.33 22.56 15.74
C ALA A 340 27.74 23.78 16.59
N LEU A 341 27.28 24.98 16.21
CA LEU A 341 27.51 26.24 16.92
C LEU A 341 26.21 26.84 17.52
N GLY A 342 25.12 26.06 17.60
CA GLY A 342 23.85 26.47 18.22
C GLY A 342 22.90 27.28 17.32
N PHE A 343 23.23 27.46 16.05
CA PHE A 343 22.40 28.16 15.06
C PHE A 343 21.55 27.20 14.23
N ALA A 344 20.39 27.67 13.76
CA ALA A 344 19.49 26.90 12.91
C ALA A 344 19.93 26.92 11.43
N ALA A 345 20.42 28.06 10.94
CA ALA A 345 20.94 28.27 9.58
C ALA A 345 21.85 29.51 9.54
N TRP A 346 22.63 29.69 8.46
CA TRP A 346 23.42 30.91 8.22
C TRP A 346 23.60 31.24 6.73
N SER A 347 24.08 32.46 6.42
CA SER A 347 24.44 32.87 5.06
C SER A 347 25.79 32.29 4.61
N CYS A 348 26.75 32.14 5.53
CA CYS A 348 28.02 31.43 5.36
C CYS A 348 28.66 31.12 6.74
N ASP A 349 29.70 30.27 6.75
CA ASP A 349 30.47 29.94 7.96
C ASP A 349 31.32 31.15 8.40
N PRO A 350 31.09 31.74 9.60
CA PRO A 350 31.85 32.87 10.10
C PRO A 350 33.31 32.54 10.42
N GLY A 351 33.66 31.27 10.61
CA GLY A 351 35.04 30.81 10.84
C GLY A 351 35.90 30.81 9.58
N GLY A 352 35.28 30.67 8.40
CA GLY A 352 35.96 30.71 7.11
C GLY A 352 36.38 32.11 6.65
N VAL A 353 36.03 33.17 7.38
CA VAL A 353 36.13 34.56 6.90
C VAL A 353 36.90 35.48 7.84
N ALA A 354 38.16 35.72 7.53
CA ALA A 354 38.94 36.80 8.12
C ALA A 354 38.75 38.10 7.32
N ASN A 355 38.15 39.11 7.95
CA ASN A 355 38.06 40.47 7.42
C ASN A 355 39.28 41.30 7.91
N PRO A 356 40.15 41.83 7.02
CA PRO A 356 41.34 42.57 7.41
C PRO A 356 41.10 44.03 7.80
N ALA A 357 39.89 44.57 7.61
CA ALA A 357 39.60 46.00 7.80
C ALA A 357 38.34 46.24 8.66
N ALA A 358 38.27 47.41 9.30
CA ALA A 358 37.08 47.83 10.05
C ALA A 358 35.88 48.04 9.09
N LYS A 359 34.73 47.49 9.46
CA LYS A 359 33.45 47.62 8.74
C LYS A 359 32.34 48.05 9.69
N TYR A 360 31.37 48.80 9.16
CA TYR A 360 30.38 49.53 9.97
C TYR A 360 29.01 49.46 9.29
N LEU A 361 27.93 49.30 10.05
CA LEU A 361 26.59 49.36 9.44
C LEU A 361 26.30 50.76 8.92
N THR A 362 25.82 50.85 7.68
CA THR A 362 25.31 52.10 7.13
C THR A 362 23.92 52.39 7.73
N PRO A 363 23.70 53.56 8.38
CA PRO A 363 22.37 53.96 8.82
C PRO A 363 21.37 53.96 7.64
N GLN A 364 20.16 53.49 7.89
CA GLN A 364 19.08 53.37 6.90
C GLN A 364 19.38 52.46 5.69
N ARG A 365 20.44 51.64 5.75
CA ARG A 365 20.64 50.52 4.82
C ARG A 365 19.94 49.27 5.36
N LEU A 366 18.97 48.77 4.59
CA LEU A 366 18.37 47.45 4.78
C LEU A 366 19.23 46.43 4.05
N TYR A 367 20.05 45.70 4.80
CA TYR A 367 20.83 44.58 4.29
C TYR A 367 19.94 43.34 4.16
N LEU A 368 20.09 42.59 3.07
CA LEU A 368 19.35 41.37 2.79
C LEU A 368 20.34 40.27 2.38
N ALA A 369 20.56 39.31 3.27
CA ALA A 369 21.50 38.20 3.08
C ALA A 369 20.76 36.88 2.92
N GLY A 370 21.14 36.11 1.90
CA GLY A 370 20.49 34.86 1.51
C GLY A 370 20.85 33.70 2.44
N VAL A 371 19.83 32.97 2.88
CA VAL A 371 19.96 31.71 3.63
C VAL A 371 19.13 30.61 2.96
N ASN A 372 19.57 29.36 3.09
CA ASN A 372 18.86 28.20 2.57
C ASN A 372 18.40 27.31 3.73
N ILE A 373 17.11 26.99 3.74
CA ILE A 373 16.46 26.15 4.74
C ILE A 373 16.22 24.77 4.12
N THR A 374 16.79 23.72 4.71
CA THR A 374 16.74 22.34 4.18
C THR A 374 15.62 21.49 4.78
N GLU A 375 15.14 21.85 5.97
CA GLU A 375 14.08 21.15 6.71
C GLU A 375 13.19 22.15 7.46
N SER A 376 12.05 21.72 8.00
CA SER A 376 11.11 22.62 8.70
C SER A 376 11.74 23.21 9.97
N THR A 377 12.05 24.50 9.95
CA THR A 377 12.97 25.13 10.91
C THR A 377 12.28 26.25 11.67
N THR A 378 12.12 26.11 12.99
CA THR A 378 11.52 27.16 13.84
C THR A 378 12.60 28.09 14.39
N VAL A 379 12.37 29.40 14.25
CA VAL A 379 13.33 30.47 14.58
C VAL A 379 12.65 31.61 15.33
N THR A 380 13.38 32.25 16.25
CA THR A 380 12.94 33.43 17.01
C THR A 380 13.91 34.60 16.90
N LYS A 381 15.14 34.39 16.43
CA LYS A 381 16.16 35.44 16.28
C LYS A 381 16.82 35.42 14.90
N ALA A 382 17.14 36.60 14.39
CA ALA A 382 18.29 36.79 13.51
C ALA A 382 19.51 37.08 14.38
N VAL A 383 20.69 36.67 13.92
CA VAL A 383 21.97 36.90 14.61
C VAL A 383 22.94 37.48 13.62
N MET A 384 23.64 38.55 14.00
CA MET A 384 24.80 39.04 13.26
C MET A 384 26.05 38.89 14.10
N PHE A 385 27.21 38.66 13.47
CA PHE A 385 28.48 38.50 14.16
C PHE A 385 29.28 39.81 14.14
N ALA A 386 29.94 40.15 15.25
CA ALA A 386 30.76 41.35 15.38
C ALA A 386 32.02 41.12 16.22
N ARG A 387 33.04 41.96 16.01
CA ARG A 387 34.35 41.91 16.68
C ARG A 387 34.76 43.29 17.22
N GLY A 388 34.05 43.76 18.24
CA GLY A 388 34.23 45.10 18.83
C GLY A 388 32.93 45.91 18.96
N TYR A 389 31.77 45.25 19.01
CA TYR A 389 30.48 45.95 19.16
C TYR A 389 30.11 46.18 20.63
N GLY A 390 30.25 47.42 21.09
CA GLY A 390 30.00 47.83 22.48
C GLY A 390 28.53 47.92 22.92
N GLY A 391 27.56 47.53 22.06
CA GLY A 391 26.13 47.68 22.36
C GLY A 391 25.62 49.12 22.24
N VAL A 392 24.32 49.28 22.03
CA VAL A 392 23.65 50.60 22.00
C VAL A 392 22.27 50.50 22.64
N SER A 393 22.03 51.33 23.65
CA SER A 393 20.82 51.35 24.49
C SER A 393 19.58 52.00 23.87
N THR A 394 19.71 52.63 22.69
CA THR A 394 18.58 53.21 21.95
C THR A 394 17.93 52.16 21.06
N ASN A 395 16.60 52.08 21.05
CA ASN A 395 15.86 51.27 20.08
C ASN A 395 16.07 51.77 18.64
N ARG A 396 16.86 51.03 17.83
CA ARG A 396 17.23 51.42 16.46
C ARG A 396 17.50 50.27 15.49
N TYR A 397 17.63 49.03 15.97
CA TYR A 397 17.90 47.88 15.09
C TYR A 397 16.61 47.10 14.84
N MET A 398 16.44 46.63 13.61
CA MET A 398 15.34 45.75 13.22
C MET A 398 15.89 44.56 12.42
N ALA A 399 15.30 43.39 12.61
CA ALA A 399 15.54 42.24 11.73
C ALA A 399 14.23 41.57 11.32
N GLY A 400 14.28 40.87 10.19
CA GLY A 400 13.14 40.16 9.64
C GLY A 400 13.56 39.04 8.69
N ILE A 401 12.58 38.31 8.19
CA ILE A 401 12.79 37.24 7.21
C ILE A 401 11.81 37.48 6.06
N TYR A 402 12.31 37.37 4.83
CA TYR A 402 11.54 37.41 3.60
C TYR A 402 11.74 36.09 2.84
N ARG A 403 10.75 35.63 2.09
CA ARG A 403 10.92 34.50 1.15
C ARG A 403 11.77 34.94 -0.04
N GLU A 404 12.22 33.98 -0.85
CA GLU A 404 12.86 34.22 -2.14
C GLU A 404 12.10 35.22 -3.03
N ASP A 405 10.76 35.10 -3.10
CA ASP A 405 9.86 36.01 -3.83
C ASP A 405 9.79 37.45 -3.27
N GLY A 406 10.48 37.72 -2.16
CA GLY A 406 10.51 39.02 -1.52
C GLY A 406 9.32 39.32 -0.60
N THR A 407 8.39 38.38 -0.39
CA THR A 407 7.30 38.54 0.59
C THR A 407 7.82 38.42 2.02
N ARG A 408 7.44 39.37 2.90
CA ARG A 408 7.84 39.30 4.31
C ARG A 408 7.14 38.14 5.04
N VAL A 409 7.94 37.35 5.75
CA VAL A 409 7.48 36.31 6.67
C VAL A 409 7.33 36.89 8.08
N VAL A 410 8.36 37.57 8.58
CA VAL A 410 8.38 38.17 9.93
C VAL A 410 9.20 39.46 9.98
N ALA A 411 8.91 40.32 10.95
CA ALA A 411 9.68 41.52 11.31
C ALA A 411 9.67 41.70 12.83
N SER A 412 10.78 42.21 13.39
CA SER A 412 10.82 42.78 14.73
C SER A 412 10.27 44.21 14.75
N SER A 413 10.02 44.74 15.95
CA SER A 413 10.05 46.19 16.19
C SER A 413 11.50 46.71 16.19
N ALA A 414 11.69 48.03 16.30
CA ALA A 414 13.01 48.59 16.58
C ALA A 414 13.41 48.27 18.04
N VAL A 415 14.59 47.69 18.23
CA VAL A 415 15.14 47.31 19.55
C VAL A 415 16.55 47.86 19.76
N ALA A 416 16.94 47.97 21.03
CA ALA A 416 18.32 48.16 21.46
C ALA A 416 19.06 46.81 21.38
N LEU A 417 20.39 46.84 21.25
CA LEU A 417 21.20 45.63 21.22
C LEU A 417 22.32 45.70 22.26
N ASN A 418 22.55 44.57 22.91
CA ASN A 418 23.63 44.40 23.87
C ASN A 418 25.00 44.33 23.17
N GLN A 419 26.07 44.43 23.97
CA GLN A 419 27.43 44.13 23.52
C GLN A 419 27.48 42.76 22.82
N ALA A 420 28.37 42.60 21.84
CA ALA A 420 28.61 41.30 21.23
C ALA A 420 29.35 40.36 22.20
N GLY A 421 29.17 39.04 22.01
CA GLY A 421 29.93 38.03 22.74
C GLY A 421 29.58 37.90 24.24
N GLN A 422 28.38 38.32 24.65
CA GLN A 422 27.89 38.21 26.03
C GLN A 422 27.08 36.92 26.30
N GLU A 423 27.11 35.97 25.36
CA GLU A 423 26.41 34.70 25.48
C GLU A 423 26.97 33.82 26.61
N THR A 424 26.12 32.97 27.19
CA THR A 424 26.55 32.07 28.29
C THR A 424 27.62 31.10 27.79
N GLY A 425 28.78 31.10 28.45
CA GLY A 425 29.95 30.29 28.06
C GLY A 425 30.92 30.98 27.09
N ALA A 426 30.68 32.24 26.71
CA ALA A 426 31.66 33.02 25.96
C ALA A 426 32.99 33.16 26.73
N LEU A 427 34.12 33.07 26.01
CA LEU A 427 35.44 33.18 26.63
C LEU A 427 35.67 34.59 27.19
N PRO A 428 36.43 34.76 28.29
CA PRO A 428 36.69 36.10 28.87
C PRO A 428 37.26 37.11 27.87
N ALA A 429 38.10 36.65 26.93
CA ALA A 429 38.63 37.48 25.86
C ALA A 429 37.56 37.89 24.82
N MET A 430 36.54 37.08 24.58
CA MET A 430 35.39 37.43 23.73
C MET A 430 34.51 38.47 24.41
N VAL A 431 34.19 38.28 25.69
CA VAL A 431 33.40 39.23 26.50
C VAL A 431 34.08 40.60 26.54
N ALA A 432 35.38 40.63 26.87
CA ALA A 432 36.16 41.86 27.08
C ALA A 432 36.51 42.64 25.81
N ASN A 433 36.51 41.99 24.63
CA ASN A 433 36.73 42.64 23.33
C ASN A 433 35.44 42.74 22.50
N HIS A 434 34.29 42.39 23.10
CA HIS A 434 32.97 42.32 22.47
C HIS A 434 32.97 41.57 21.13
N ILE A 435 33.37 40.30 21.16
CA ILE A 435 33.51 39.43 19.98
C ILE A 435 32.51 38.28 20.05
N GLY A 436 31.64 38.17 19.05
CA GLY A 436 30.75 37.02 18.90
C GLY A 436 29.40 37.37 18.27
N ALA A 437 28.38 36.60 18.65
CA ALA A 437 27.00 36.82 18.25
C ALA A 437 26.41 38.12 18.82
N VAL A 438 25.46 38.69 18.08
CA VAL A 438 24.53 39.74 18.48
C VAL A 438 23.13 39.30 18.02
N PRO A 439 22.30 38.71 18.90
CA PRO A 439 20.95 38.26 18.55
C PRO A 439 19.93 39.41 18.58
N LEU A 440 18.99 39.39 17.62
CA LEU A 440 17.85 40.29 17.51
C LEU A 440 16.57 39.45 17.36
N SER A 441 15.69 39.53 18.36
CA SER A 441 14.48 38.69 18.43
C SER A 441 13.29 39.25 17.65
N PHE A 442 12.48 38.34 17.12
CA PHE A 442 11.19 38.58 16.47
C PHE A 442 10.19 37.48 16.86
N THR A 443 8.93 37.58 16.41
CA THR A 443 7.89 36.58 16.69
C THR A 443 8.28 35.19 16.18
N SER A 444 8.20 34.17 17.04
CA SER A 444 8.53 32.78 16.70
C SER A 444 7.83 32.33 15.40
N THR A 445 8.62 31.85 14.45
CA THR A 445 8.18 31.56 13.07
C THR A 445 8.79 30.24 12.60
N THR A 446 7.99 29.37 11.99
CA THR A 446 8.49 28.14 11.34
C THR A 446 8.66 28.38 9.84
N LEU A 447 9.89 28.20 9.36
CA LEU A 447 10.25 28.28 7.95
C LEU A 447 10.15 26.88 7.32
N THR A 448 9.41 26.76 6.22
CA THR A 448 9.45 25.56 5.37
C THR A 448 10.75 25.50 4.57
N PRO A 449 11.17 24.33 4.04
CA PRO A 449 12.30 24.24 3.11
C PRO A 449 12.22 25.24 1.96
N GLY A 450 13.34 25.86 1.60
CA GLY A 450 13.41 26.90 0.57
C GLY A 450 14.48 27.97 0.83
N ARG A 451 14.58 28.94 -0.09
CA ARG A 451 15.50 30.09 0.04
C ARG A 451 14.78 31.30 0.66
N TYR A 452 15.49 32.02 1.51
CA TYR A 452 14.99 33.18 2.25
C TYR A 452 16.06 34.29 2.31
N TRP A 453 15.61 35.52 2.55
CA TRP A 453 16.46 36.64 2.92
C TRP A 453 16.32 36.92 4.40
N VAL A 454 17.42 36.86 5.14
CA VAL A 454 17.51 37.45 6.49
C VAL A 454 17.82 38.93 6.32
N ALA A 455 16.94 39.77 6.85
CA ALA A 455 17.02 41.21 6.74
C ALA A 455 17.57 41.83 8.03
N TRP A 456 18.43 42.83 7.90
CA TRP A 456 18.95 43.62 9.03
C TRP A 456 18.97 45.11 8.68
N LEU A 457 18.53 45.95 9.63
CA LEU A 457 18.41 47.39 9.45
C LEU A 457 18.80 48.13 10.73
N MET A 458 19.59 49.20 10.60
CA MET A 458 19.79 50.22 11.63
C MET A 458 19.06 51.50 11.19
N THR A 459 17.95 51.86 11.84
CA THR A 459 17.01 52.89 11.35
C THR A 459 17.50 54.32 11.57
N VAL A 460 18.32 54.54 12.60
CA VAL A 460 18.92 55.83 13.00
C VAL A 460 20.30 55.62 13.63
N GLY A 461 21.20 56.58 13.46
CA GLY A 461 22.52 56.55 14.12
C GLY A 461 23.67 57.05 13.27
N GLY A 462 24.88 56.98 13.85
CA GLY A 462 26.13 57.04 13.12
C GLY A 462 26.62 55.65 12.71
N THR A 463 27.58 55.57 11.79
CA THR A 463 28.19 54.29 11.37
C THR A 463 28.92 53.58 12.52
N ALA A 464 29.52 54.34 13.43
CA ALA A 464 30.16 53.81 14.64
C ALA A 464 29.17 53.10 15.60
N ASP A 465 27.87 53.35 15.48
CA ASP A 465 26.84 52.74 16.34
C ASP A 465 26.65 51.24 16.06
N PHE A 466 27.24 50.66 15.01
CA PHE A 466 27.46 49.22 14.94
C PHE A 466 28.76 48.92 14.17
N SER A 467 29.83 48.75 14.95
CA SER A 467 31.20 48.59 14.49
C SER A 467 31.63 47.13 14.39
N PHE A 468 32.58 46.88 13.48
CA PHE A 468 33.25 45.59 13.27
C PHE A 468 32.32 44.40 13.03
N PHE A 469 31.20 44.60 12.33
CA PHE A 469 30.38 43.47 11.88
C PHE A 469 31.16 42.60 10.88
N HIS A 470 30.94 41.29 10.93
CA HIS A 470 31.58 40.35 10.02
C HIS A 470 30.95 40.45 8.63
N VAL A 471 31.78 40.70 7.62
CA VAL A 471 31.40 40.65 6.20
C VAL A 471 31.99 39.42 5.53
N GLN A 472 31.31 38.86 4.52
CA GLN A 472 31.88 37.88 3.62
C GLN A 472 33.01 38.54 2.82
N ASN A 473 34.24 38.05 2.96
CA ASN A 473 35.43 38.65 2.32
C ASN A 473 35.48 38.26 0.83
N GLU A 474 34.94 39.13 -0.02
CA GLU A 474 34.98 39.01 -1.47
C GLU A 474 35.95 40.04 -2.07
N ALA A 475 36.68 39.65 -3.12
CA ALA A 475 37.62 40.56 -3.77
C ALA A 475 36.88 41.76 -4.39
N PRO A 476 37.45 42.99 -4.43
CA PRO A 476 36.76 44.19 -4.92
C PRO A 476 36.20 44.14 -6.36
N VAL A 477 36.61 43.14 -7.14
CA VAL A 477 36.21 42.90 -8.54
C VAL A 477 35.34 41.65 -8.74
N ALA A 478 35.02 40.92 -7.67
CA ALA A 478 34.24 39.69 -7.72
C ALA A 478 32.84 39.90 -7.12
N THR A 479 31.82 39.98 -7.98
CA THR A 479 30.41 39.98 -7.56
C THR A 479 30.00 38.57 -7.15
N ALA A 480 29.98 38.26 -5.84
CA ALA A 480 29.22 37.17 -5.20
C ALA A 480 29.10 35.81 -5.94
N ASN A 481 30.18 35.36 -6.59
CA ASN A 481 30.35 34.06 -7.29
C ASN A 481 29.09 33.51 -8.00
N PHE A 482 28.65 34.20 -9.06
CA PHE A 482 27.53 33.77 -9.89
C PHE A 482 27.87 32.58 -10.82
N PHE A 483 27.56 31.37 -10.39
CA PHE A 483 27.44 30.19 -11.28
C PHE A 483 26.12 29.44 -11.04
N MET A 484 25.01 30.05 -11.46
CA MET A 484 23.70 29.38 -11.59
C MET A 484 23.22 29.55 -13.04
N THR A 485 23.16 28.46 -13.80
CA THR A 485 22.96 28.49 -15.26
C THR A 485 21.50 28.69 -15.71
N THR A 486 20.53 28.66 -14.78
CA THR A 486 19.09 28.73 -15.10
C THR A 486 18.27 29.64 -14.18
N THR A 487 18.60 29.75 -12.90
CA THR A 487 17.85 30.58 -11.92
C THR A 487 18.81 31.27 -10.93
N PRO A 488 19.30 32.49 -11.24
CA PRO A 488 20.26 33.20 -10.40
C PRO A 488 19.61 33.76 -9.12
N PHE A 489 20.02 33.23 -7.97
CA PHE A 489 19.69 33.78 -6.65
C PHE A 489 20.94 34.50 -6.09
N PRO A 490 20.95 35.84 -5.94
CA PRO A 490 22.12 36.54 -5.39
C PRO A 490 22.37 36.14 -3.93
N ARG A 491 23.63 36.16 -3.47
CA ARG A 491 23.91 35.80 -2.05
C ARG A 491 23.57 36.92 -1.08
N ALA A 492 23.66 38.18 -1.49
CA ALA A 492 23.17 39.32 -0.73
C ALA A 492 23.03 40.58 -1.61
N TRP A 493 22.31 41.57 -1.08
CA TRP A 493 22.04 42.88 -1.68
C TRP A 493 21.47 43.82 -0.59
N TYR A 494 21.22 45.08 -0.92
CA TYR A 494 20.61 46.02 0.02
C TYR A 494 19.63 47.01 -0.63
N ILE A 495 18.82 47.67 0.21
CA ILE A 495 18.01 48.84 -0.14
C ILE A 495 18.42 50.00 0.78
N ALA A 496 18.61 51.20 0.23
CA ALA A 496 18.95 52.41 0.99
C ALA A 496 17.70 53.17 1.50
N ALA A 497 17.92 54.17 2.36
CA ALA A 497 16.89 55.09 2.89
C ALA A 497 15.68 54.42 3.57
N GLN A 498 15.90 53.27 4.23
CA GLN A 498 14.85 52.55 4.96
C GLN A 498 14.80 52.97 6.44
N SER A 499 13.63 53.42 6.90
CA SER A 499 13.35 53.70 8.32
C SER A 499 12.61 52.55 9.04
N THR A 500 12.11 51.58 8.28
CA THR A 500 11.34 50.41 8.74
C THR A 500 11.59 49.22 7.81
N LEU A 501 11.28 48.01 8.26
CA LEU A 501 11.25 46.83 7.38
C LEU A 501 10.03 46.89 6.42
N PRO A 502 10.21 46.86 5.09
CA PRO A 502 9.11 46.83 4.11
C PRO A 502 8.23 45.58 4.21
N THR A 503 7.03 45.59 3.62
CA THR A 503 6.15 44.41 3.49
C THR A 503 6.60 43.48 2.35
N THR A 504 7.18 44.05 1.30
CA THR A 504 7.83 43.34 0.19
C THR A 504 9.16 44.01 -0.16
N VAL A 505 10.09 43.22 -0.67
CA VAL A 505 11.39 43.67 -1.21
C VAL A 505 11.62 42.98 -2.56
N SER A 506 12.45 43.51 -3.46
CA SER A 506 12.87 42.74 -4.66
C SER A 506 14.31 43.04 -5.06
N PRO A 507 15.15 42.01 -5.34
CA PRO A 507 16.52 42.20 -5.83
C PRO A 507 16.56 42.73 -7.27
N THR A 508 15.42 42.77 -7.98
CA THR A 508 15.30 43.31 -9.35
C THR A 508 14.73 44.74 -9.39
N ALA A 509 14.40 45.34 -8.24
CA ALA A 509 13.98 46.73 -8.16
C ALA A 509 15.18 47.68 -8.44
N SER A 510 14.94 48.83 -9.07
CA SER A 510 15.98 49.84 -9.32
C SER A 510 16.56 50.50 -8.05
N THR A 511 15.94 50.25 -6.89
CA THR A 511 16.42 50.64 -5.56
C THR A 511 17.24 49.56 -4.85
N ALA A 512 17.31 48.35 -5.42
CA ALA A 512 18.19 47.29 -4.96
C ALA A 512 19.61 47.50 -5.46
N LEU A 513 20.58 47.37 -4.57
CA LEU A 513 22.00 47.61 -4.85
C LEU A 513 22.82 46.39 -4.40
N ALA A 514 23.84 46.04 -5.19
CA ALA A 514 24.82 45.03 -4.80
C ALA A 514 25.70 45.58 -3.67
N ASP A 515 25.95 44.78 -2.64
CA ASP A 515 26.87 45.14 -1.56
C ASP A 515 28.26 44.53 -1.78
N HIS A 516 29.29 45.27 -1.39
CA HIS A 516 30.65 44.74 -1.21
C HIS A 516 30.90 44.32 0.24
N ASP A 517 30.00 44.69 1.17
CA ASP A 517 30.10 44.43 2.61
C ASP A 517 28.94 43.55 3.10
N ILE A 518 28.82 42.37 2.49
CA ILE A 518 27.78 41.37 2.72
C ILE A 518 27.83 40.87 4.18
N PRO A 519 26.84 41.15 5.05
CA PRO A 519 26.88 40.71 6.45
C PRO A 519 26.76 39.19 6.57
N ILE A 520 27.60 38.61 7.44
CA ILE A 520 27.44 37.23 7.88
C ILE A 520 26.34 37.21 8.95
N VAL A 521 25.25 36.49 8.65
CA VAL A 521 24.08 36.38 9.52
C VAL A 521 23.66 34.93 9.71
N ALA A 522 23.12 34.65 10.88
CA ALA A 522 22.55 33.36 11.24
C ALA A 522 21.11 33.51 11.75
N LEU A 523 20.40 32.39 11.83
CA LEU A 523 19.10 32.25 12.46
C LEU A 523 19.23 31.38 13.71
N ALA A 524 18.46 31.66 14.75
CA ALA A 524 18.42 30.87 15.98
C ALA A 524 17.00 30.74 16.55
N ALA A 525 16.79 29.70 17.35
CA ALA A 525 15.61 29.52 18.22
C ALA A 525 15.78 30.32 19.51
#